data_AF-A0A7C3UR35-F1
#
_entry.id   AF-A0A7C3UR35-F1
#
_cell.length_a   1.000
_cell.length_b   1.000
_cell.length_c   1.000
_cell.angle_alpha   90.00
_cell.angle_beta   90.00
_cell.angle_gamma   90.00
#
_symmetry.space_group_name_H-M   'P 1'
#
loop_
_entity.id
_entity.type
_entity.pdbx_description
1 polymer ?
#
loop_
_entity_poly.entity_id
_entity_poly.type
_entity_poly.pdbx_seq_one_letter_code
_entity_poly.pdbx_strand_id
1 'polypeptide(L)'
;MKRFLIRPFLSFIPFSIIHLFFIRIGIGEPIKGYPVILEMTTNSDWLEIQFKNVSFHYQGDTVLLRKGEGFNYGILSLWKRQYDSSLVSIRFQIFLPEKLPPKIQLLGRKGAIGEARIVLLTQKEETLAHFGFKEMEKEFIFPQTVLRQMKKETYSPARNNKNIEKKVLAFYYPWYNKDNWFLKGKKVVPHIPLLGFYSSSEPKVLREHILWAKGSGIDGFIVSWWKRDSETDSNLMRLVPLCESLGFQFTIYLEEANSLSDLESTLSYLGRTYGKSPAFFRVNGRPVCFLFRRIFEKLNLDTLKLASRNSPFLLISYGYTLTNLEGFAGFHQYLPDSREVYLRALEVARAKNKFYAVPVMPGYDDRALREPGHFTDREKGNFYRKNWESALASDPDWILITSFNEWFEGTEIEPSVEYGDLYLRLTAHYAKLFKEGKR
;
A
#
# COMPACT_ATOMS: atom_id res chain seq x y z
N MET A 1 -17.30 18.11 -21.85
CA MET A 1 -16.63 17.76 -23.12
C MET A 1 -15.28 18.45 -23.16
N LYS A 2 -14.20 17.74 -22.80
CA LYS A 2 -12.78 17.98 -23.15
C LYS A 2 -12.03 16.77 -22.58
N ARG A 3 -11.88 15.75 -23.42
CA ARG A 3 -11.14 14.52 -23.14
C ARG A 3 -9.65 14.83 -23.20
N PHE A 4 -8.97 14.87 -22.06
CA PHE A 4 -7.53 14.59 -22.04
C PHE A 4 -7.37 13.07 -21.97
N LEU A 5 -7.12 12.48 -23.14
CA LEU A 5 -6.62 11.12 -23.28
C LEU A 5 -5.15 11.13 -22.81
N ILE A 6 -4.96 11.05 -21.49
CA ILE A 6 -3.72 10.53 -20.93
C ILE A 6 -4.05 9.09 -20.59
N ARG A 7 -3.45 8.15 -21.34
CA ARG A 7 -3.51 6.72 -21.03
C ARG A 7 -3.18 6.55 -19.55
N PRO A 8 -4.06 5.96 -18.72
CA PRO A 8 -3.62 5.50 -17.42
C PRO A 8 -2.62 4.37 -17.71
N PHE A 9 -1.44 4.43 -17.12
CA PHE A 9 -0.63 3.25 -16.87
C PHE A 9 -1.43 2.35 -15.90
N LEU A 10 -2.47 1.71 -16.42
CA LEU A 10 -2.92 0.40 -16.00
C LEU A 10 -1.85 -0.57 -16.49
N SER A 11 -0.67 -0.52 -15.87
CA SER A 11 0.23 -1.66 -15.90
C SER A 11 -0.46 -2.74 -15.08
N PHE A 12 -1.10 -3.67 -15.79
CA PHE A 12 -1.32 -5.06 -15.39
C PHE A 12 -0.78 -5.37 -13.99
N ILE A 13 -1.65 -5.34 -12.98
CA ILE A 13 -1.43 -6.13 -11.77
C ILE A 13 -2.01 -7.49 -12.14
N PRO A 14 -1.19 -8.52 -12.42
CA PRO A 14 -1.73 -9.85 -12.52
C PRO A 14 -2.14 -10.24 -11.10
N PHE A 15 -3.44 -10.16 -10.79
CA PHE A 15 -4.03 -10.92 -9.69
C PHE A 15 -3.93 -12.41 -10.05
N SER A 16 -2.72 -12.95 -9.98
CA SER A 16 -2.45 -14.38 -10.02
C SER A 16 -2.36 -14.83 -8.57
N ILE A 17 -3.51 -15.25 -8.02
CA ILE A 17 -3.57 -16.00 -6.77
C ILE A 17 -2.87 -17.33 -7.02
N ILE A 18 -1.56 -17.40 -6.75
CA ILE A 18 -0.82 -18.65 -6.74
C ILE A 18 -0.85 -19.16 -5.31
N HIS A 19 -1.62 -20.23 -5.08
CA HIS A 19 -1.49 -21.06 -3.89
C HIS A 19 -0.11 -21.72 -3.89
N LEU A 20 0.79 -21.24 -3.04
CA LEU A 20 2.03 -21.93 -2.74
C LEU A 20 2.06 -22.27 -1.25
N PHE A 21 2.16 -23.58 -0.99
CA PHE A 21 2.44 -24.15 0.32
C PHE A 21 3.72 -23.53 0.89
N PHE A 22 3.65 -22.81 2.00
CA PHE A 22 4.85 -22.44 2.75
C PHE A 22 4.68 -22.48 4.27
N ILE A 23 5.79 -22.97 4.85
CA ILE A 23 6.08 -23.27 6.24
C ILE A 23 5.95 -22.01 7.10
N ARG A 24 5.38 -22.17 8.31
CA ARG A 24 5.44 -21.15 9.39
C ARG A 24 6.90 -20.86 9.70
N ILE A 25 7.49 -19.84 9.09
CA ILE A 25 8.69 -19.20 9.62
C ILE A 25 8.20 -18.05 10.49
N GLY A 26 8.53 -18.10 11.78
CA GLY A 26 8.15 -17.08 12.74
C GLY A 26 8.75 -15.73 12.34
N ILE A 27 7.89 -14.72 12.19
CA ILE A 27 8.33 -13.33 12.01
C ILE A 27 9.24 -12.95 13.20
N GLY A 28 10.51 -12.62 12.91
CA GLY A 28 11.46 -12.14 13.92
C GLY A 28 12.41 -13.19 14.52
N GLU A 29 12.37 -14.45 14.06
CA GLU A 29 13.40 -15.42 14.41
C GLU A 29 14.66 -15.25 13.56
N PRO A 30 15.86 -15.40 14.13
CA PRO A 30 17.09 -15.41 13.35
C PRO A 30 17.12 -16.58 12.37
N ILE A 31 17.53 -16.31 11.13
CA ILE A 31 17.56 -17.28 10.04
C ILE A 31 19.01 -17.45 9.59
N LYS A 32 19.47 -18.70 9.51
CA LYS A 32 20.79 -19.00 8.91
C LYS A 32 20.65 -19.07 7.39
N GLY A 33 21.65 -18.56 6.68
CA GLY A 33 21.58 -18.46 5.23
C GLY A 33 22.75 -17.72 4.60
N TYR A 34 22.56 -17.25 3.37
CA TYR A 34 23.60 -16.70 2.51
C TYR A 34 23.28 -15.24 2.15
N PRO A 35 24.15 -14.28 2.49
CA PRO A 35 23.99 -12.88 2.09
C PRO A 35 24.44 -12.69 0.63
N VAL A 36 23.50 -12.44 -0.28
CA VAL A 36 23.74 -12.32 -1.72
C VAL A 36 23.44 -10.90 -2.18
N ILE A 37 24.27 -10.34 -3.04
CA ILE A 37 23.94 -9.10 -3.74
C ILE A 37 23.16 -9.48 -5.00
N LEU A 38 21.96 -8.94 -5.12
CA LEU A 38 21.13 -9.03 -6.30
C LEU A 38 21.27 -7.73 -7.09
N GLU A 39 21.86 -7.82 -8.28
CA GLU A 39 21.92 -6.73 -9.25
C GLU A 39 20.87 -6.96 -10.33
N MET A 40 20.07 -5.93 -10.60
CA MET A 40 19.11 -5.89 -11.68
C MET A 40 19.45 -4.71 -12.58
N THR A 41 19.65 -4.97 -13.87
CA THR A 41 20.09 -3.96 -14.83
C THR A 41 19.26 -4.08 -16.11
N THR A 42 18.78 -2.96 -16.64
CA THR A 42 18.02 -2.96 -17.91
C THR A 42 18.13 -1.64 -18.66
N ASN A 43 17.99 -1.68 -19.98
CA ASN A 43 17.68 -0.49 -20.80
C ASN A 43 16.23 -0.51 -21.31
N SER A 44 15.41 -1.48 -20.90
CA SER A 44 13.95 -1.49 -21.07
C SER A 44 13.28 -0.48 -20.15
N ASP A 45 12.06 -0.06 -20.47
CA ASP A 45 11.25 0.83 -19.64
C ASP A 45 10.93 0.24 -18.25
N TRP A 46 10.91 -1.08 -18.13
CA TRP A 46 10.82 -1.77 -16.83
C TRP A 46 11.46 -3.17 -16.86
N LEU A 47 11.79 -3.67 -15.66
CA LEU A 47 12.27 -5.02 -15.37
C LEU A 47 11.67 -5.51 -14.04
N GLU A 48 11.02 -6.66 -14.04
CA GLU A 48 10.48 -7.35 -12.87
C GLU A 48 11.14 -8.73 -12.73
N ILE A 49 11.38 -9.16 -11.48
CA ILE A 49 11.87 -10.52 -11.22
C ILE A 49 11.05 -11.23 -10.14
N GLN A 50 10.91 -12.54 -10.28
CA GLN A 50 10.21 -13.38 -9.31
C GLN A 50 10.96 -14.69 -9.07
N PHE A 51 11.37 -14.94 -7.83
CA PHE A 51 11.77 -16.27 -7.41
C PHE A 51 10.52 -17.15 -7.26
N LYS A 52 10.43 -18.25 -8.01
CA LYS A 52 9.21 -19.10 -8.04
C LYS A 52 9.16 -20.10 -6.89
N ASN A 53 10.30 -20.57 -6.42
CA ASN A 53 10.40 -21.68 -5.46
C ASN A 53 11.34 -21.40 -4.28
N VAL A 54 11.75 -20.13 -4.11
CA VAL A 54 12.61 -19.67 -3.03
C VAL A 54 12.10 -18.33 -2.51
N SER A 55 12.04 -18.19 -1.19
CA SER A 55 11.86 -16.90 -0.52
C SER A 55 13.24 -16.36 -0.09
N PHE A 56 13.35 -15.05 0.04
CA PHE A 56 14.55 -14.38 0.55
C PHE A 56 14.14 -13.24 1.48
N HIS A 57 15.08 -12.79 2.31
CA HIS A 57 14.89 -11.65 3.21
C HIS A 57 15.68 -10.42 2.76
N TYR A 58 15.18 -9.22 3.02
CA TYR A 58 15.89 -7.97 2.75
C TYR A 58 16.99 -7.69 3.80
N GLN A 59 18.21 -7.36 3.36
CA GLN A 59 19.35 -7.09 4.25
C GLN A 59 19.96 -5.68 4.10
N GLY A 60 19.62 -4.93 3.06
CA GLY A 60 20.15 -3.57 2.84
C GLY A 60 20.19 -3.21 1.36
N ASP A 61 20.48 -1.95 1.06
CA ASP A 61 20.45 -1.39 -0.28
C ASP A 61 21.67 -0.53 -0.59
N THR A 62 22.16 -0.64 -1.84
CA THR A 62 23.05 0.35 -2.45
C THR A 62 22.35 0.85 -3.71
N VAL A 63 21.53 1.87 -3.54
CA VAL A 63 20.61 2.36 -4.58
C VAL A 63 21.34 3.36 -5.46
N LEU A 64 21.51 3.03 -6.75
CA LEU A 64 22.06 3.92 -7.76
C LEU A 64 20.97 4.35 -8.75
N LEU A 65 19.86 4.87 -8.23
CA LEU A 65 18.77 5.37 -9.08
C LEU A 65 18.96 6.84 -9.42
N ARG A 66 18.76 7.18 -10.70
CA ARG A 66 18.71 8.56 -11.22
C ARG A 66 17.30 9.13 -11.11
N LYS A 67 17.19 10.44 -11.31
CA LYS A 67 15.91 11.15 -11.32
C LYS A 67 14.99 10.61 -12.43
N GLY A 68 13.84 10.06 -12.05
CA GLY A 68 12.85 9.48 -12.96
C GLY A 68 12.88 7.96 -13.06
N GLU A 69 13.79 7.32 -12.32
CA GLU A 69 13.83 5.88 -12.10
C GLU A 69 13.18 5.54 -10.76
N GLY A 70 12.70 4.30 -10.60
CA GLY A 70 12.16 3.86 -9.33
C GLY A 70 12.20 2.34 -9.17
N PHE A 71 12.03 1.90 -7.92
CA PHE A 71 12.05 0.49 -7.59
C PHE A 71 11.01 0.13 -6.52
N ASN A 72 10.28 -0.96 -6.75
CA ASN A 72 9.21 -1.49 -5.90
C ASN A 72 9.69 -2.81 -5.29
N TYR A 73 9.82 -2.84 -3.96
CA TYR A 73 10.29 -4.03 -3.23
C TYR A 73 9.26 -5.13 -3.14
N GLY A 74 7.98 -4.77 -3.13
CA GLY A 74 6.90 -5.74 -3.05
C GLY A 74 6.99 -6.76 -4.16
N ILE A 75 7.16 -6.27 -5.39
CA ILE A 75 7.18 -7.09 -6.61
C ILE A 75 8.58 -7.21 -7.26
N LEU A 76 9.62 -6.60 -6.68
CA LEU A 76 10.98 -6.54 -7.24
C LEU A 76 10.99 -6.02 -8.68
N SER A 77 10.46 -4.82 -8.85
CA SER A 77 10.32 -4.18 -10.16
C SER A 77 11.06 -2.86 -10.20
N LEU A 78 11.89 -2.71 -11.22
CA LEU A 78 12.66 -1.52 -11.59
C LEU A 78 11.99 -0.87 -12.80
N TRP A 79 11.84 0.45 -12.80
CA TRP A 79 11.31 1.18 -13.96
C TRP A 79 12.06 2.48 -14.22
N LYS A 80 11.94 2.95 -15.46
CA LYS A 80 12.39 4.26 -15.94
C LYS A 80 11.40 4.83 -16.93
N ARG A 81 11.67 6.04 -17.44
CA ARG A 81 10.80 6.68 -18.44
C ARG A 81 10.73 5.83 -19.72
N GLN A 82 9.54 5.80 -20.32
CA GLN A 82 9.35 5.13 -21.59
C GLN A 82 10.23 5.76 -22.68
N TYR A 83 10.80 4.93 -23.56
CA TYR A 83 11.72 5.32 -24.64
C TYR A 83 13.07 5.92 -24.22
N ASP A 84 13.35 6.04 -22.91
CA ASP A 84 14.72 6.30 -22.44
C ASP A 84 15.57 5.05 -22.74
N SER A 85 16.70 5.18 -23.45
CA SER A 85 17.57 4.04 -23.76
C SER A 85 18.75 3.89 -22.79
N SER A 86 18.84 4.79 -21.80
CA SER A 86 19.89 4.71 -20.80
C SER A 86 19.77 3.45 -19.95
N LEU A 87 20.93 2.94 -19.54
CA LEU A 87 20.99 1.79 -18.66
C LEU A 87 20.62 2.22 -17.24
N VAL A 88 19.62 1.56 -16.66
CA VAL A 88 19.29 1.68 -15.24
C VAL A 88 19.72 0.41 -14.52
N SER A 89 20.27 0.56 -13.31
CA SER A 89 20.71 -0.55 -12.47
C SER A 89 20.34 -0.31 -11.01
N ILE A 90 19.96 -1.36 -10.32
CA ILE A 90 19.80 -1.37 -8.87
C ILE A 90 20.54 -2.56 -8.27
N ARG A 91 21.19 -2.31 -7.13
CA ARG A 91 21.82 -3.33 -6.30
C ARG A 91 21.20 -3.31 -4.90
N PHE A 92 20.82 -4.47 -4.41
CA PHE A 92 20.43 -4.62 -3.01
C PHE A 92 20.85 -5.98 -2.48
N GLN A 93 21.05 -6.03 -1.17
CA GLN A 93 21.43 -7.23 -0.46
C GLN A 93 20.16 -8.00 -0.08
N ILE A 94 20.13 -9.26 -0.50
CA ILE A 94 19.14 -10.24 -0.10
C ILE A 94 19.80 -11.33 0.75
N PHE A 95 19.00 -12.00 1.55
CA PHE A 95 19.43 -13.11 2.37
C PHE A 95 18.64 -14.37 1.99
N LEU A 96 19.31 -15.33 1.37
CA LEU A 96 18.71 -16.61 1.00
C LEU A 96 18.80 -17.57 2.19
N PRO A 97 17.71 -18.25 2.60
CA PRO A 97 17.75 -19.19 3.72
C PRO A 97 18.68 -20.37 3.43
N GLU A 98 19.18 -21.05 4.47
CA GLU A 98 20.05 -22.22 4.32
C GLU A 98 19.34 -23.41 3.63
N LYS A 99 18.05 -23.59 3.91
CA LYS A 99 17.22 -24.64 3.32
C LYS A 99 16.70 -24.18 1.96
N LEU A 100 17.40 -24.58 0.89
CA LEU A 100 17.06 -24.26 -0.50
C LEU A 100 16.68 -25.51 -1.29
N PRO A 101 15.82 -25.38 -2.32
CA PRO A 101 15.57 -26.45 -3.27
C PRO A 101 16.85 -26.74 -4.09
N PRO A 102 17.06 -27.97 -4.59
CA PRO A 102 18.23 -28.30 -5.40
C PRO A 102 18.41 -27.43 -6.64
N LYS A 103 17.28 -27.01 -7.23
CA LYS A 103 17.20 -26.10 -8.38
C LYS A 103 16.37 -24.89 -7.98
N ILE A 104 16.93 -23.71 -8.13
CA ILE A 104 16.27 -22.43 -7.86
C ILE A 104 15.73 -21.90 -9.18
N GLN A 105 14.47 -21.46 -9.17
CA GLN A 105 13.75 -20.94 -10.34
C GLN A 105 13.55 -19.43 -10.20
N LEU A 106 13.92 -18.70 -11.25
CA LEU A 106 13.79 -17.26 -11.35
C LEU A 106 13.08 -16.91 -12.66
N LEU A 107 11.99 -16.15 -12.56
CA LEU A 107 11.33 -15.55 -13.72
C LEU A 107 11.80 -14.10 -13.86
N GLY A 108 12.27 -13.73 -15.05
CA GLY A 108 12.51 -12.35 -15.42
C GLY A 108 11.47 -11.89 -16.42
N ARG A 109 10.92 -10.69 -16.21
CA ARG A 109 10.04 -10.00 -17.16
C ARG A 109 10.56 -8.61 -17.44
N LYS A 110 10.41 -8.12 -18.66
CA LYS A 110 10.82 -6.77 -19.01
C LYS A 110 9.94 -6.14 -20.07
N GLY A 111 10.15 -4.84 -20.25
CA GLY A 111 9.62 -4.08 -21.36
C GLY A 111 9.89 -4.68 -22.75
N ALA A 112 9.05 -4.33 -23.71
CA ALA A 112 9.07 -4.89 -25.07
C ALA A 112 10.38 -4.60 -25.83
N ILE A 113 11.05 -3.49 -25.52
CA ILE A 113 12.28 -3.04 -26.19
C ILE A 113 13.45 -3.12 -25.23
N GLY A 114 14.64 -3.45 -25.73
CA GLY A 114 15.86 -3.50 -24.93
C GLY A 114 16.15 -4.88 -24.35
N GLU A 115 17.06 -4.93 -23.39
CA GLU A 115 17.54 -6.12 -22.73
C GLU A 115 17.60 -5.93 -21.21
N ALA A 116 17.59 -7.05 -20.50
CA ALA A 116 17.71 -7.08 -19.06
C ALA A 116 18.76 -8.10 -18.62
N ARG A 117 19.39 -7.79 -17.49
CA ARG A 117 20.40 -8.61 -16.84
C ARG A 117 20.10 -8.69 -15.36
N ILE A 118 20.20 -9.90 -14.83
CA ILE A 118 20.10 -10.19 -13.40
C ILE A 118 21.39 -10.89 -13.00
N VAL A 119 22.07 -10.39 -11.99
CA VAL A 119 23.32 -10.97 -11.50
C VAL A 119 23.21 -11.23 -10.00
N LEU A 120 23.57 -12.43 -9.58
CA LEU A 120 23.76 -12.78 -8.18
C LEU A 120 25.26 -12.73 -7.89
N LEU A 121 25.66 -11.95 -6.89
CA LEU A 121 27.05 -11.76 -6.51
C LEU A 121 27.26 -12.11 -5.03
N THR A 122 28.48 -12.51 -4.68
CA THR A 122 28.93 -12.56 -3.28
C THR A 122 29.10 -11.15 -2.72
N GLN A 123 29.27 -11.03 -1.40
CA GLN A 123 29.62 -9.76 -0.75
C GLN A 123 30.98 -9.18 -1.21
N LYS A 124 31.82 -10.00 -1.84
CA LYS A 124 33.11 -9.60 -2.45
C LYS A 124 33.00 -9.33 -3.95
N GLU A 125 31.78 -9.19 -4.47
CA GLU A 125 31.46 -8.96 -5.88
C GLU A 125 31.85 -10.10 -6.85
N GLU A 126 32.05 -11.32 -6.35
CA GLU A 126 32.27 -12.49 -7.20
C GLU A 126 30.92 -12.98 -7.77
N THR A 127 30.86 -13.29 -9.06
CA THR A 127 29.63 -13.72 -9.71
C THR A 127 29.25 -15.16 -9.34
N LEU A 128 28.06 -15.31 -8.74
CA LEU A 128 27.44 -16.60 -8.42
C LEU A 128 26.58 -17.12 -9.58
N ALA A 129 25.83 -16.22 -10.22
CA ALA A 129 25.01 -16.51 -11.39
C ALA A 129 24.72 -15.25 -12.21
N HIS A 130 24.55 -15.41 -13.52
CA HIS A 130 24.25 -14.33 -14.47
C HIS A 130 23.12 -14.77 -15.41
N PHE A 131 22.08 -13.94 -15.51
CA PHE A 131 20.92 -14.18 -16.36
C PHE A 131 20.66 -12.98 -17.28
N GLY A 132 20.95 -13.12 -18.57
CA GLY A 132 20.67 -12.11 -19.59
C GLY A 132 19.52 -12.52 -20.52
N PHE A 133 18.64 -11.57 -20.87
CA PHE A 133 17.50 -11.85 -21.76
C PHE A 133 17.02 -10.63 -22.55
N LYS A 134 16.47 -10.91 -23.74
CA LYS A 134 15.88 -9.93 -24.69
C LYS A 134 14.39 -10.16 -24.89
N GLU A 135 13.92 -11.36 -24.58
CA GLU A 135 12.53 -11.78 -24.57
C GLU A 135 11.75 -11.01 -23.49
N MET A 136 10.43 -10.80 -23.66
CA MET A 136 9.63 -10.11 -22.64
C MET A 136 9.52 -10.90 -21.34
N GLU A 137 9.63 -12.23 -21.41
CA GLU A 137 9.62 -13.13 -20.26
C GLU A 137 10.62 -14.26 -20.50
N LYS A 138 11.40 -14.62 -19.47
CA LYS A 138 12.30 -15.78 -19.51
C LYS A 138 12.44 -16.41 -18.12
N GLU A 139 12.32 -17.73 -18.07
CA GLU A 139 12.59 -18.51 -16.86
C GLU A 139 14.04 -19.01 -16.86
N PHE A 140 14.68 -18.90 -15.70
CA PHE A 140 16.04 -19.35 -15.44
C PHE A 140 16.04 -20.37 -14.31
N ILE A 141 16.88 -21.39 -14.45
CA ILE A 141 17.07 -22.42 -13.44
C ILE A 141 18.57 -22.50 -13.14
N PHE A 142 18.92 -22.42 -11.86
CA PHE A 142 20.31 -22.55 -11.41
C PHE A 142 20.39 -23.44 -10.16
N PRO A 143 21.49 -24.20 -9.99
CA PRO A 143 21.60 -25.11 -8.87
C PRO A 143 21.94 -24.35 -7.58
N GLN A 144 21.44 -24.82 -6.43
CA GLN A 144 21.83 -24.25 -5.12
C GLN A 144 23.34 -24.36 -4.85
N THR A 145 24.06 -25.21 -5.59
CA THR A 145 25.49 -25.44 -5.42
C THR A 145 26.34 -24.21 -5.73
N VAL A 146 25.82 -23.22 -6.46
CA VAL A 146 26.51 -21.93 -6.67
C VAL A 146 26.82 -21.22 -5.35
N LEU A 147 26.02 -21.46 -4.30
CA LEU A 147 26.20 -20.87 -2.97
C LEU A 147 27.16 -21.65 -2.05
N ARG A 148 27.66 -22.83 -2.47
CA ARG A 148 28.49 -23.71 -1.59
C ARG A 148 29.73 -23.03 -1.04
N GLN A 149 30.29 -22.09 -1.78
CA GLN A 149 31.51 -21.37 -1.44
C GLN A 149 31.26 -20.24 -0.44
N MET A 150 30.00 -19.87 -0.26
CA MET A 150 29.61 -18.75 0.59
C MET A 150 29.61 -19.16 2.06
N LYS A 151 30.14 -18.27 2.90
CA LYS A 151 29.98 -18.37 4.35
C LYS A 151 28.51 -18.16 4.70
N LYS A 152 27.96 -19.08 5.49
CA LYS A 152 26.63 -18.89 6.08
C LYS A 152 26.70 -17.86 7.19
N GLU A 153 25.73 -16.97 7.22
CA GLU A 153 25.55 -15.97 8.26
C GLU A 153 24.21 -16.16 8.96
N THR A 154 23.94 -15.34 9.97
CA THR A 154 22.65 -15.31 10.66
C THR A 154 22.00 -13.96 10.39
N TYR A 155 20.93 -13.97 9.60
CA TYR A 155 20.06 -12.83 9.42
C TYR A 155 19.13 -12.71 10.63
N SER A 156 19.12 -11.54 11.25
CA SER A 156 18.15 -11.22 12.29
C SER A 156 17.17 -10.19 11.72
N PRO A 157 15.89 -10.54 11.52
CA PRO A 157 14.91 -9.58 11.04
C PRO A 157 14.86 -8.40 12.00
N ALA A 158 14.79 -7.18 11.45
CA ALA A 158 14.62 -5.99 12.26
C ALA A 158 13.35 -6.13 13.11
N ARG A 159 13.51 -6.07 14.44
CA ARG A 159 12.40 -6.29 15.37
C ARG A 159 11.44 -5.12 15.38
N ASN A 160 10.19 -5.44 15.63
CA ASN A 160 9.10 -4.47 15.74
C ASN A 160 9.45 -3.38 16.77
N ASN A 161 9.14 -2.13 16.46
CA ASN A 161 9.33 -1.02 17.39
C ASN A 161 8.21 -1.14 18.44
N LYS A 162 8.48 -1.80 19.57
CA LYS A 162 7.50 -2.30 20.56
C LYS A 162 6.54 -1.27 21.17
N ASN A 163 6.65 0.01 20.80
CA ASN A 163 5.88 1.10 21.38
C ASN A 163 4.82 1.70 20.44
N ILE A 164 4.53 1.07 19.29
CA ILE A 164 3.48 1.56 18.38
C ILE A 164 2.16 0.85 18.70
N GLU A 165 1.14 1.61 19.05
CA GLU A 165 -0.20 1.08 19.27
C GLU A 165 -0.79 0.56 17.96
N LYS A 166 -1.33 -0.66 18.00
CA LYS A 166 -2.04 -1.26 16.87
C LYS A 166 -3.37 -0.54 16.63
N LYS A 167 -3.55 -0.03 15.40
CA LYS A 167 -4.77 0.70 15.00
C LYS A 167 -5.42 0.10 13.78
N VAL A 168 -6.74 0.13 13.74
CA VAL A 168 -7.56 -0.15 12.56
C VAL A 168 -8.17 1.16 12.11
N LEU A 169 -7.82 1.63 10.93
CA LEU A 169 -8.36 2.84 10.33
C LEU A 169 -9.14 2.48 9.07
N ALA A 170 -10.10 3.31 8.65
CA ALA A 170 -10.84 3.08 7.40
C ALA A 170 -10.82 4.32 6.50
N PHE A 171 -10.58 4.13 5.21
CA PHE A 171 -10.74 5.21 4.24
C PHE A 171 -12.20 5.66 4.20
N TYR A 172 -12.43 6.97 4.34
CA TYR A 172 -13.75 7.56 4.47
C TYR A 172 -13.95 8.70 3.47
N TYR A 173 -15.09 8.68 2.80
CA TYR A 173 -15.40 9.54 1.67
C TYR A 173 -16.59 10.45 1.98
N PRO A 174 -16.33 11.71 2.35
CA PRO A 174 -17.37 12.65 2.79
C PRO A 174 -17.97 13.45 1.62
N TRP A 175 -18.16 12.82 0.45
CA TRP A 175 -18.51 13.54 -0.79
C TRP A 175 -19.89 13.21 -1.36
N TYR A 176 -20.67 12.33 -0.72
CA TYR A 176 -22.00 11.98 -1.24
C TYR A 176 -23.00 13.11 -1.01
N ASN A 177 -23.81 13.36 -2.02
CA ASN A 177 -24.95 14.27 -1.97
C ASN A 177 -26.06 13.71 -2.88
N LYS A 178 -27.25 14.30 -2.82
CA LYS A 178 -28.43 13.78 -3.54
C LYS A 178 -28.22 13.65 -5.05
N ASP A 179 -27.30 14.42 -5.62
CA ASP A 179 -27.10 14.49 -7.07
C ASP A 179 -26.09 13.46 -7.59
N ASN A 180 -25.11 13.03 -6.77
CA ASN A 180 -24.01 12.20 -7.27
C ASN A 180 -24.21 10.68 -7.14
N TRP A 181 -25.28 10.24 -6.47
CA TRP A 181 -25.72 8.84 -6.50
C TRP A 181 -26.25 8.41 -7.87
N PHE A 182 -26.66 9.38 -8.71
CA PHE A 182 -27.28 9.14 -10.01
C PHE A 182 -26.62 9.97 -11.11
N LEU A 183 -26.28 9.35 -12.23
CA LEU A 183 -25.88 10.05 -13.45
C LEU A 183 -26.96 9.88 -14.52
N LYS A 184 -27.55 11.00 -14.95
CA LYS A 184 -28.66 11.02 -15.94
C LYS A 184 -29.82 10.09 -15.54
N GLY A 185 -30.18 10.11 -14.25
CA GLY A 185 -31.26 9.29 -13.68
C GLY A 185 -30.91 7.82 -13.46
N LYS A 186 -29.69 7.38 -13.76
CA LYS A 186 -29.21 6.01 -13.50
C LYS A 186 -28.33 5.95 -12.26
N LYS A 187 -28.57 4.99 -11.38
CA LYS A 187 -27.70 4.70 -10.23
C LYS A 187 -26.28 4.39 -10.73
N VAL A 188 -25.27 5.05 -10.16
CA VAL A 188 -23.85 4.87 -10.53
C VAL A 188 -23.02 4.16 -9.47
N VAL A 189 -23.68 3.49 -8.53
CA VAL A 189 -23.08 2.66 -7.49
C VAL A 189 -23.63 1.23 -7.59
N PRO A 190 -22.83 0.18 -7.35
CA PRO A 190 -23.26 -1.20 -7.48
C PRO A 190 -24.27 -1.57 -6.39
N HIS A 191 -24.10 -1.06 -5.17
CA HIS A 191 -24.88 -1.41 -3.98
C HIS A 191 -25.76 -0.24 -3.49
N ILE A 192 -26.65 -0.47 -2.52
CA ILE A 192 -27.56 0.54 -1.97
C ILE A 192 -27.25 0.74 -0.48
N PRO A 193 -26.89 1.95 -0.02
CA PRO A 193 -26.66 2.21 1.40
C PRO A 193 -27.90 1.94 2.24
N LEU A 194 -27.71 1.34 3.41
CA LEU A 194 -28.83 1.07 4.33
C LEU A 194 -29.47 2.36 4.87
N LEU A 195 -28.70 3.44 4.95
CA LEU A 195 -29.20 4.79 5.26
C LEU A 195 -29.91 5.48 4.08
N GLY A 196 -30.03 4.79 2.94
CA GLY A 196 -30.50 5.37 1.68
C GLY A 196 -29.44 6.25 1.02
N PHE A 197 -29.79 6.88 -0.10
CA PHE A 197 -28.92 7.81 -0.84
C PHE A 197 -28.75 9.13 -0.08
N TYR A 198 -27.95 9.08 0.98
CA TYR A 198 -27.78 10.14 1.96
C TYR A 198 -26.94 11.31 1.44
N SER A 199 -26.94 12.42 2.20
CA SER A 199 -25.96 13.50 2.05
C SER A 199 -24.91 13.44 3.15
N SER A 200 -23.63 13.48 2.79
CA SER A 200 -22.50 13.43 3.72
C SER A 200 -22.41 14.64 4.65
N SER A 201 -23.15 15.70 4.33
CA SER A 201 -23.27 16.89 5.18
C SER A 201 -24.24 16.72 6.34
N GLU A 202 -25.04 15.66 6.38
CA GLU A 202 -26.05 15.43 7.40
C GLU A 202 -25.43 14.94 8.73
N PRO A 203 -25.61 15.66 9.85
CA PRO A 203 -25.01 15.27 11.12
C PRO A 203 -25.43 13.89 11.64
N LYS A 204 -26.66 13.47 11.34
CA LYS A 204 -27.16 12.13 11.72
C LYS A 204 -26.41 11.01 10.99
N VAL A 205 -26.14 11.20 9.70
CA VAL A 205 -25.37 10.26 8.87
C VAL A 205 -23.94 10.16 9.39
N LEU A 206 -23.26 11.30 9.58
CA LEU A 206 -21.89 11.34 10.13
C LEU A 206 -21.80 10.67 11.50
N ARG A 207 -22.78 10.93 12.38
CA ARG A 207 -22.84 10.31 13.71
C ARG A 207 -23.00 8.80 13.60
N GLU A 208 -23.94 8.32 12.78
CA GLU A 208 -24.18 6.89 12.61
C GLU A 208 -22.95 6.17 12.03
N HIS A 209 -22.29 6.78 11.04
CA HIS A 209 -21.04 6.25 10.47
C HIS A 209 -19.95 6.07 11.55
N ILE A 210 -19.75 7.07 12.41
CA ILE A 210 -18.80 6.97 13.52
C ILE A 210 -19.20 5.85 14.48
N LEU A 211 -20.48 5.72 14.82
CA LEU A 211 -20.95 4.67 15.73
C LEU A 211 -20.75 3.27 15.16
N TRP A 212 -21.07 3.05 13.88
CA TRP A 212 -20.83 1.79 13.17
C TRP A 212 -19.35 1.45 13.07
N ALA A 213 -18.51 2.44 12.73
CA ALA A 213 -17.07 2.23 12.65
C ALA A 213 -16.48 1.89 14.02
N LYS A 214 -16.78 2.71 15.04
CA LYS A 214 -16.31 2.48 16.42
C LYS A 214 -16.79 1.14 16.97
N GLY A 215 -18.06 0.80 16.75
CA GLY A 215 -18.67 -0.47 17.19
C GLY A 215 -18.06 -1.71 16.51
N SER A 216 -17.49 -1.56 15.32
CA SER A 216 -16.77 -2.61 14.61
C SER A 216 -15.26 -2.63 14.90
N GLY A 217 -14.80 -1.87 15.91
CA GLY A 217 -13.41 -1.88 16.35
C GLY A 217 -12.47 -1.02 15.50
N ILE A 218 -13.01 -0.20 14.59
CA ILE A 218 -12.25 0.83 13.87
C ILE A 218 -11.95 1.98 14.84
N ASP A 219 -10.73 2.49 14.83
CA ASP A 219 -10.27 3.54 15.73
C ASP A 219 -10.46 4.94 15.15
N GLY A 220 -10.45 5.07 13.82
CA GLY A 220 -10.62 6.34 13.16
C GLY A 220 -10.78 6.27 11.65
N PHE A 221 -11.16 7.40 11.06
CA PHE A 221 -11.28 7.55 9.61
C PHE A 221 -10.05 8.21 8.99
N ILE A 222 -9.62 7.70 7.83
CA ILE A 222 -8.69 8.36 6.91
C ILE A 222 -9.54 9.12 5.90
N VAL A 223 -9.80 10.39 6.18
CA VAL A 223 -10.82 11.19 5.48
C VAL A 223 -10.25 11.72 4.17
N SER A 224 -10.84 11.32 3.05
CA SER A 224 -10.54 11.88 1.72
C SER A 224 -10.76 13.38 1.71
N TRP A 225 -9.71 14.13 1.38
CA TRP A 225 -9.70 15.58 1.37
C TRP A 225 -9.01 16.10 0.11
N TRP A 226 -9.73 16.96 -0.63
CA TRP A 226 -9.27 17.44 -1.94
C TRP A 226 -8.66 18.83 -1.91
N LYS A 227 -9.39 19.80 -1.37
CA LYS A 227 -8.98 21.20 -1.37
C LYS A 227 -9.73 22.00 -0.32
N ARG A 228 -9.14 23.11 0.09
CA ARG A 228 -9.76 24.09 0.99
C ARG A 228 -11.04 24.64 0.38
N ASP A 229 -12.03 24.92 1.23
CA ASP A 229 -13.33 25.48 0.86
C ASP A 229 -14.14 24.58 -0.12
N SER A 230 -13.81 23.28 -0.18
CA SER A 230 -14.59 22.28 -0.92
C SER A 230 -15.67 21.62 -0.05
N GLU A 231 -16.51 20.80 -0.70
CA GLU A 231 -17.45 19.92 0.00
C GLU A 231 -16.73 18.99 0.99
N THR A 232 -15.58 18.41 0.60
CA THR A 232 -14.80 17.54 1.50
C THR A 232 -14.23 18.28 2.71
N ASP A 233 -13.82 19.54 2.54
CA ASP A 233 -13.34 20.39 3.64
C ASP A 233 -14.48 20.79 4.58
N SER A 234 -15.61 21.20 4.00
CA SER A 234 -16.82 21.57 4.76
C SER A 234 -17.38 20.39 5.56
N ASN A 235 -17.38 19.18 4.98
CA ASN A 235 -17.88 17.99 5.64
C ASN A 235 -16.88 17.46 6.67
N LEU A 236 -15.58 17.60 6.46
CA LEU A 236 -14.58 17.37 7.51
C LEU A 236 -14.81 18.30 8.71
N MET A 237 -15.05 19.59 8.49
CA MET A 237 -15.34 20.55 9.56
C MET A 237 -16.56 20.14 10.41
N ARG A 238 -17.56 19.49 9.82
CA ARG A 238 -18.73 18.92 10.52
C ARG A 238 -18.42 17.60 11.24
N LEU A 239 -17.51 16.80 10.69
CA LEU A 239 -17.11 15.51 11.25
C LEU A 239 -16.27 15.68 12.53
N VAL A 240 -15.37 16.66 12.58
CA VAL A 240 -14.39 16.82 13.69
C VAL A 240 -15.05 16.90 15.08
N PRO A 241 -16.08 17.75 15.33
CA PRO A 241 -16.74 17.80 16.64
C PRO A 241 -17.45 16.49 17.03
N LEU A 242 -17.93 15.72 16.04
CA LEU A 242 -18.53 14.41 16.29
C LEU A 242 -17.45 13.39 16.69
N CYS A 243 -16.30 13.40 16.02
CA CYS A 243 -15.15 12.59 16.40
C CYS A 243 -14.70 12.89 17.84
N GLU A 244 -14.60 14.17 18.21
CA GLU A 244 -14.23 14.60 19.57
C GLU A 244 -15.25 14.12 20.62
N SER A 245 -16.54 14.38 20.39
CA SER A 245 -17.60 14.03 21.35
C SER A 245 -17.82 12.52 21.49
N LEU A 246 -17.54 11.74 20.44
CA LEU A 246 -17.72 10.29 20.44
C LEU A 246 -16.43 9.53 20.77
N GLY A 247 -15.32 10.22 21.02
CA GLY A 247 -14.02 9.59 21.27
C GLY A 247 -13.60 8.67 20.12
N PHE A 248 -13.67 9.18 18.89
CA PHE A 248 -13.31 8.49 17.66
C PHE A 248 -12.27 9.32 16.91
N GLN A 249 -11.29 8.70 16.28
CA GLN A 249 -10.18 9.43 15.66
C GLN A 249 -10.47 9.80 14.21
N PHE A 250 -9.73 10.77 13.69
CA PHE A 250 -9.66 11.04 12.26
C PHE A 250 -8.26 11.44 11.83
N THR A 251 -7.94 11.21 10.56
CA THR A 251 -6.75 11.70 9.86
C THR A 251 -7.15 12.12 8.45
N ILE A 252 -6.21 12.67 7.71
CA ILE A 252 -6.41 13.18 6.36
C ILE A 252 -5.82 12.22 5.34
N TYR A 253 -6.58 11.94 4.29
CA TYR A 253 -6.06 11.44 3.03
C TYR A 253 -5.99 12.58 2.03
N LEU A 254 -4.79 13.13 1.85
CA LEU A 254 -4.60 14.23 0.93
C LEU A 254 -4.59 13.71 -0.51
N GLU A 255 -5.62 14.06 -1.25
CA GLU A 255 -5.92 13.52 -2.57
C GLU A 255 -5.03 14.13 -3.67
N GLU A 256 -4.66 15.39 -3.53
CA GLU A 256 -4.00 16.14 -4.59
C GLU A 256 -3.13 17.29 -4.07
N ALA A 257 -2.03 17.54 -4.79
CA ALA A 257 -1.23 18.75 -4.74
C ALA A 257 -0.53 18.93 -6.09
N ASN A 258 -0.41 20.17 -6.56
CA ASN A 258 0.08 20.48 -7.90
C ASN A 258 1.50 21.06 -7.93
N SER A 259 2.01 21.53 -6.80
CA SER A 259 3.37 22.04 -6.65
C SER A 259 3.86 21.88 -5.21
N LEU A 260 5.14 22.15 -4.95
CA LEU A 260 5.69 22.22 -3.59
C LEU A 260 4.92 23.22 -2.73
N SER A 261 4.74 24.44 -3.24
CA SER A 261 4.05 25.53 -2.53
C SER A 261 2.59 25.19 -2.22
N ASP A 262 1.90 24.54 -3.17
CA ASP A 262 0.53 24.04 -2.98
C ASP A 262 0.48 22.98 -1.87
N LEU A 263 1.39 22.01 -1.88
CA LEU A 263 1.47 20.99 -0.84
C LEU A 263 1.79 21.59 0.54
N GLU A 264 2.80 22.46 0.65
CA GLU A 264 3.20 23.07 1.92
C GLU A 264 2.12 24.00 2.49
N SER A 265 1.46 24.79 1.65
CA SER A 265 0.35 25.66 2.06
C SER A 265 -0.88 24.84 2.49
N THR A 266 -1.18 23.75 1.78
CA THR A 266 -2.26 22.83 2.13
C THR A 266 -2.01 22.13 3.46
N LEU A 267 -0.81 21.57 3.67
CA LEU A 267 -0.43 20.95 4.95
C LEU A 267 -0.43 21.98 6.08
N SER A 268 0.03 23.21 5.83
CA SER A 268 -0.05 24.29 6.81
C SER A 268 -1.49 24.64 7.19
N TYR A 269 -2.40 24.72 6.22
CA TYR A 269 -3.82 24.94 6.46
C TYR A 269 -4.42 23.82 7.32
N LEU A 270 -4.28 22.57 6.90
CA LEU A 270 -4.80 21.41 7.64
C LEU A 270 -4.25 21.35 9.07
N GLY A 271 -2.95 21.64 9.24
CA GLY A 271 -2.30 21.66 10.55
C GLY A 271 -2.84 22.75 11.48
N ARG A 272 -3.10 23.96 10.95
CA ARG A 272 -3.66 25.07 11.73
C ARG A 272 -5.14 24.88 12.05
N THR A 273 -5.92 24.38 11.08
CA THR A 273 -7.38 24.26 11.19
C THR A 273 -7.80 23.03 12.00
N TYR A 274 -7.23 21.86 11.70
CA TYR A 274 -7.66 20.59 12.28
C TYR A 274 -6.60 19.94 13.19
N GLY A 275 -5.33 20.26 12.99
CA GLY A 275 -4.20 19.62 13.66
C GLY A 275 -4.12 19.81 15.18
N LYS A 276 -4.97 20.68 15.77
CA LYS A 276 -5.11 20.84 17.24
C LYS A 276 -6.22 19.99 17.85
N SER A 277 -7.11 19.41 17.04
CA SER A 277 -8.20 18.58 17.55
C SER A 277 -7.64 17.39 18.34
N PRO A 278 -8.14 17.10 19.57
CA PRO A 278 -7.73 15.92 20.32
C PRO A 278 -8.12 14.61 19.62
N ALA A 279 -9.13 14.63 18.73
CA ALA A 279 -9.53 13.47 17.94
C ALA A 279 -8.62 13.21 16.73
N PHE A 280 -7.71 14.13 16.39
CA PHE A 280 -6.79 13.90 15.28
C PHE A 280 -5.82 12.73 15.61
N PHE A 281 -5.68 11.77 14.71
CA PHE A 281 -4.83 10.60 14.91
C PHE A 281 -3.36 11.00 15.03
N ARG A 282 -2.71 10.54 16.10
CA ARG A 282 -1.33 10.91 16.45
C ARG A 282 -0.47 9.71 16.79
N VAL A 283 0.82 9.84 16.50
CA VAL A 283 1.85 8.95 17.00
C VAL A 283 2.89 9.78 17.72
N ASN A 284 3.18 9.45 18.99
CA ASN A 284 4.10 10.20 19.84
C ASN A 284 3.80 11.72 19.85
N GLY A 285 2.51 12.07 19.94
CA GLY A 285 2.03 13.46 19.96
C GLY A 285 2.02 14.18 18.61
N ARG A 286 2.56 13.59 17.53
CA ARG A 286 2.57 14.22 16.19
C ARG A 286 1.40 13.73 15.34
N PRO A 287 0.66 14.64 14.66
CA PRO A 287 -0.48 14.26 13.83
C PRO A 287 0.00 13.54 12.56
N VAL A 288 -0.77 12.54 12.10
CA VAL A 288 -0.44 11.73 10.92
C VAL A 288 -1.24 12.21 9.70
N CYS A 289 -0.67 12.19 8.50
CA CYS A 289 -1.39 12.49 7.25
C CYS A 289 -0.97 11.52 6.15
N PHE A 290 -1.94 10.94 5.46
CA PHE A 290 -1.73 10.00 4.35
C PHE A 290 -1.76 10.76 3.03
N LEU A 291 -0.86 10.42 2.11
CA LEU A 291 -0.81 11.03 0.78
C LEU A 291 -1.33 10.07 -0.29
N PHE A 292 -2.26 10.51 -1.14
CA PHE A 292 -2.76 9.68 -2.24
C PHE A 292 -1.77 9.63 -3.41
N ARG A 293 -1.87 8.57 -4.23
CA ARG A 293 -0.98 8.32 -5.39
C ARG A 293 -0.87 9.49 -6.36
N ARG A 294 -1.95 10.26 -6.57
CA ARG A 294 -1.99 11.40 -7.50
C ARG A 294 -0.93 12.46 -7.20
N ILE A 295 -0.54 12.60 -5.93
CA ILE A 295 0.53 13.52 -5.54
C ILE A 295 1.88 13.06 -6.10
N PHE A 296 2.14 11.75 -6.10
CA PHE A 296 3.37 11.15 -6.62
C PHE A 296 3.41 11.11 -8.15
N GLU A 297 2.25 11.15 -8.81
CA GLU A 297 2.14 11.30 -10.26
C GLU A 297 2.52 12.72 -10.72
N LYS A 298 2.30 13.73 -9.86
CA LYS A 298 2.53 15.14 -10.18
C LYS A 298 3.86 15.69 -9.66
N LEU A 299 4.28 15.26 -8.48
CA LEU A 299 5.46 15.79 -7.79
C LEU A 299 6.56 14.75 -7.75
N ASN A 300 7.79 15.22 -7.99
CA ASN A 300 8.97 14.37 -7.87
C ASN A 300 9.34 14.14 -6.40
N LEU A 301 10.14 13.12 -6.15
CA LEU A 301 10.51 12.69 -4.79
C LEU A 301 11.26 13.75 -4.00
N ASP A 302 12.15 14.54 -4.61
CA ASP A 302 12.91 15.57 -3.89
C ASP A 302 11.97 16.66 -3.36
N THR A 303 10.99 17.07 -4.18
CA THR A 303 9.92 17.97 -3.78
C THR A 303 9.12 17.41 -2.60
N LEU A 304 8.75 16.13 -2.65
CA LEU A 304 7.98 15.51 -1.58
C LEU A 304 8.79 15.34 -0.28
N LYS A 305 10.08 14.98 -0.38
CA LYS A 305 11.00 14.90 0.76
C LYS A 305 11.16 16.26 1.42
N LEU A 306 11.26 17.33 0.64
CA LEU A 306 11.33 18.69 1.16
C LEU A 306 10.06 19.08 1.91
N ALA A 307 8.89 18.86 1.30
CA ALA A 307 7.59 19.12 1.94
C ALA A 307 7.42 18.33 3.25
N SER A 308 7.85 17.06 3.27
CA SER A 308 7.75 16.20 4.45
C SER A 308 8.61 16.70 5.62
N ARG A 309 9.82 17.20 5.36
CA ARG A 309 10.71 17.75 6.41
C ARG A 309 10.11 18.96 7.12
N ASN A 310 9.38 19.79 6.38
CA ASN A 310 8.75 21.02 6.89
C ASN A 310 7.31 20.79 7.37
N SER A 311 6.80 19.56 7.26
CA SER A 311 5.39 19.27 7.51
C SER A 311 5.06 19.32 9.01
N PRO A 312 3.90 19.89 9.40
CA PRO A 312 3.38 19.73 10.75
C PRO A 312 2.95 18.28 11.05
N PHE A 313 2.90 17.41 10.03
CA PHE A 313 2.45 16.03 10.12
C PHE A 313 3.59 15.01 9.96
N LEU A 314 3.38 13.82 10.51
CA LEU A 314 4.04 12.60 10.05
C LEU A 314 3.36 12.16 8.74
N LEU A 315 4.04 12.36 7.61
CA LEU A 315 3.52 11.98 6.30
C LEU A 315 3.71 10.48 6.03
N ILE A 316 2.64 9.82 5.60
CA ILE A 316 2.61 8.42 5.18
C ILE A 316 2.48 8.37 3.66
N SER A 317 3.49 7.80 3.00
CA SER A 317 3.55 7.74 1.53
C SER A 317 2.65 6.67 0.94
N TYR A 318 2.29 6.80 -0.34
CA TYR A 318 1.59 5.76 -1.10
C TYR A 318 2.59 4.82 -1.78
N GLY A 319 2.38 3.51 -1.70
CA GLY A 319 3.15 2.48 -2.40
C GLY A 319 4.38 1.96 -1.63
N TYR A 320 4.70 0.68 -1.87
CA TYR A 320 5.82 -0.05 -1.26
C TYR A 320 7.14 0.12 -2.03
N THR A 321 7.48 1.36 -2.36
CA THR A 321 8.72 1.69 -3.09
C THR A 321 9.77 2.21 -2.11
N LEU A 322 11.02 1.85 -2.34
CA LEU A 322 12.16 2.30 -1.53
C LEU A 322 12.26 3.82 -1.46
N THR A 323 12.02 4.42 -2.62
CA THR A 323 12.09 5.84 -2.86
C THR A 323 11.09 6.61 -2.01
N ASN A 324 9.98 5.96 -1.64
CA ASN A 324 8.93 6.51 -0.78
C ASN A 324 9.21 6.31 0.72
N LEU A 325 10.23 5.53 1.10
CA LEU A 325 10.64 5.36 2.50
C LEU A 325 11.57 6.48 2.96
N GLU A 326 12.32 7.05 2.04
CA GLU A 326 13.20 8.17 2.33
C GLU A 326 12.39 9.46 2.44
N GLY A 327 12.43 10.10 3.61
CA GLY A 327 11.74 11.37 3.88
C GLY A 327 10.32 11.23 4.43
N PHE A 328 9.73 10.04 4.47
CA PHE A 328 8.40 9.80 5.05
C PHE A 328 8.47 9.02 6.36
N ALA A 329 7.43 9.12 7.19
CA ALA A 329 7.34 8.42 8.46
C ALA A 329 6.96 6.93 8.29
N GLY A 330 6.28 6.62 7.20
CA GLY A 330 5.83 5.29 6.84
C GLY A 330 5.18 5.27 5.48
N PHE A 331 4.58 4.15 5.14
CA PHE A 331 3.93 3.95 3.86
C PHE A 331 2.68 3.08 3.98
N HIS A 332 1.84 3.18 2.96
CA HIS A 332 0.63 2.37 2.83
C HIS A 332 0.34 2.02 1.36
N GLN A 333 -0.58 1.09 1.15
CA GLN A 333 -1.29 0.92 -0.11
C GLN A 333 -2.79 1.13 0.11
N TYR A 334 -3.53 1.37 -0.96
CA TYR A 334 -4.99 1.44 -0.93
C TYR A 334 -5.63 0.09 -1.28
N LEU A 335 -5.17 -0.56 -2.35
CA LEU A 335 -5.66 -1.88 -2.73
C LEU A 335 -4.90 -2.99 -2.01
N PRO A 336 -5.55 -4.13 -1.71
CA PRO A 336 -4.85 -5.27 -1.15
C PRO A 336 -3.90 -5.93 -2.14
N ASP A 337 -2.95 -6.67 -1.61
CA ASP A 337 -1.88 -7.34 -2.35
C ASP A 337 -1.61 -8.73 -1.75
N SER A 338 -0.69 -9.50 -2.33
CA SER A 338 -0.36 -10.84 -1.87
C SER A 338 0.37 -10.82 -0.52
N ARG A 339 0.28 -11.93 0.21
CA ARG A 339 1.00 -12.12 1.47
C ARG A 339 2.51 -11.93 1.31
N GLU A 340 3.08 -12.39 0.20
CA GLU A 340 4.50 -12.28 -0.11
C GLU A 340 4.92 -10.80 -0.27
N VAL A 341 4.09 -10.01 -0.96
CA VAL A 341 4.31 -8.56 -1.10
C VAL A 341 4.28 -7.89 0.27
N TYR A 342 3.33 -8.26 1.14
CA TYR A 342 3.25 -7.73 2.49
C TYR A 342 4.45 -8.11 3.36
N LEU A 343 4.90 -9.37 3.33
CA LEU A 343 6.07 -9.80 4.09
C LEU A 343 7.35 -9.08 3.65
N ARG A 344 7.54 -8.86 2.34
CA ARG A 344 8.67 -8.06 1.84
C ARG A 344 8.57 -6.61 2.29
N ALA A 345 7.38 -6.01 2.18
CA ALA A 345 7.16 -4.64 2.62
C ALA A 345 7.44 -4.47 4.12
N LEU A 346 7.00 -5.43 4.96
CA LEU A 346 7.30 -5.47 6.39
C LEU A 346 8.81 -5.41 6.64
N GLU A 347 9.58 -6.29 6.00
CA GLU A 347 11.04 -6.36 6.23
C GLU A 347 11.72 -5.02 5.94
N VAL A 348 11.36 -4.38 4.84
CA VAL A 348 11.91 -3.08 4.48
C VAL A 348 11.46 -2.00 5.48
N ALA A 349 10.19 -2.01 5.89
CA ALA A 349 9.69 -1.07 6.90
C ALA A 349 10.48 -1.18 8.21
N ARG A 350 10.70 -2.40 8.68
CA ARG A 350 11.43 -2.64 9.94
C ARG A 350 12.90 -2.26 9.80
N ALA A 351 13.55 -2.63 8.70
CA ALA A 351 14.94 -2.28 8.45
C ALA A 351 15.17 -0.76 8.38
N LYS A 352 14.18 0.00 7.86
CA LYS A 352 14.24 1.47 7.74
C LYS A 352 13.57 2.21 8.90
N ASN A 353 13.09 1.50 9.92
CA ASN A 353 12.33 2.03 11.06
C ASN A 353 11.15 2.93 10.63
N LYS A 354 10.27 2.38 9.79
CA LYS A 354 9.10 3.06 9.22
C LYS A 354 7.79 2.45 9.70
N PHE A 355 6.75 3.26 9.79
CA PHE A 355 5.40 2.77 10.00
C PHE A 355 4.94 1.95 8.79
N TYR A 356 4.39 0.78 9.07
CA TYR A 356 3.90 -0.15 8.08
C TYR A 356 2.38 -0.32 8.24
N ALA A 357 1.64 0.15 7.24
CA ALA A 357 0.19 0.05 7.20
C ALA A 357 -0.27 -0.81 6.03
N VAL A 358 -1.20 -1.74 6.29
CA VAL A 358 -1.64 -2.74 5.30
C VAL A 358 -3.12 -2.60 5.00
N PRO A 359 -3.52 -2.49 3.72
CA PRO A 359 -4.91 -2.43 3.34
C PRO A 359 -5.61 -3.80 3.38
N VAL A 360 -6.90 -3.80 3.70
CA VAL A 360 -7.83 -4.92 3.55
C VAL A 360 -9.09 -4.42 2.86
N MET A 361 -9.69 -5.22 1.98
CA MET A 361 -10.83 -4.81 1.15
C MET A 361 -11.84 -5.94 0.97
N PRO A 362 -13.17 -5.68 1.03
CA PRO A 362 -14.17 -6.74 0.97
C PRO A 362 -14.42 -7.29 -0.45
N GLY A 363 -14.11 -6.50 -1.48
CA GLY A 363 -14.23 -6.79 -2.91
C GLY A 363 -14.20 -5.49 -3.71
N TYR A 364 -14.54 -5.51 -5.00
CA TYR A 364 -14.52 -4.33 -5.87
C TYR A 364 -15.59 -4.45 -6.97
N ASP A 365 -16.32 -3.37 -7.26
CA ASP A 365 -17.23 -3.28 -8.40
C ASP A 365 -17.45 -1.82 -8.82
N ASP A 366 -16.82 -1.39 -9.93
CA ASP A 366 -17.02 -0.06 -10.51
C ASP A 366 -17.86 -0.08 -11.81
N ARG A 367 -18.45 -1.24 -12.15
CA ARG A 367 -19.18 -1.44 -13.43
C ARG A 367 -20.42 -0.57 -13.54
N ALA A 368 -20.96 -0.09 -12.42
CA ALA A 368 -22.07 0.88 -12.43
C ALA A 368 -21.64 2.27 -12.94
N LEU A 369 -20.35 2.59 -12.88
CA LEU A 369 -19.80 3.90 -13.22
C LEU A 369 -18.89 3.86 -14.46
N ARG A 370 -18.18 2.76 -14.71
CA ARG A 370 -17.12 2.65 -15.74
C ARG A 370 -17.41 1.56 -16.77
N GLU A 371 -16.98 1.83 -18.01
CA GLU A 371 -17.10 0.92 -19.15
C GLU A 371 -15.78 0.89 -19.97
N PRO A 372 -15.02 -0.23 -19.97
CA PRO A 372 -15.23 -1.40 -19.13
C PRO A 372 -14.95 -1.11 -17.65
N GLY A 373 -15.73 -1.72 -16.76
CA GLY A 373 -15.46 -1.74 -15.33
C GLY A 373 -14.68 -2.98 -14.88
N HIS A 374 -14.29 -3.01 -13.61
CA HIS A 374 -13.63 -4.10 -12.90
C HIS A 374 -14.57 -4.69 -11.87
N PHE A 375 -14.41 -5.99 -11.62
CA PHE A 375 -15.20 -6.72 -10.65
C PHE A 375 -14.34 -7.74 -9.91
N THR A 376 -14.47 -7.76 -8.59
CA THR A 376 -13.92 -8.76 -7.69
C THR A 376 -15.02 -9.13 -6.71
N ASP A 377 -15.53 -10.36 -6.83
CA ASP A 377 -16.59 -10.87 -5.97
C ASP A 377 -16.12 -10.87 -4.49
N ARG A 378 -17.03 -10.52 -3.59
CA ARG A 378 -16.79 -10.58 -2.15
C ARG A 378 -16.78 -12.01 -1.62
N GLU A 379 -17.18 -13.00 -2.43
CA GLU A 379 -17.22 -14.43 -2.10
C GLU A 379 -17.98 -14.71 -0.80
N LYS A 380 -19.12 -14.03 -0.58
CA LYS A 380 -19.90 -14.09 0.67
C LYS A 380 -19.07 -13.78 1.93
N GLY A 381 -18.10 -12.87 1.80
CA GLY A 381 -17.17 -12.46 2.84
C GLY A 381 -15.83 -13.22 2.85
N ASN A 382 -15.69 -14.31 2.09
CA ASN A 382 -14.45 -15.10 2.08
C ASN A 382 -13.27 -14.34 1.48
N PHE A 383 -13.51 -13.46 0.49
CA PHE A 383 -12.46 -12.60 -0.04
C PHE A 383 -11.90 -11.69 1.07
N TYR A 384 -12.79 -11.05 1.83
CA TYR A 384 -12.39 -10.18 2.94
C TYR A 384 -11.62 -10.94 4.04
N ARG A 385 -12.05 -12.16 4.40
CA ARG A 385 -11.34 -13.02 5.37
C ARG A 385 -9.91 -13.32 4.94
N LYS A 386 -9.70 -13.74 3.69
CA LYS A 386 -8.36 -14.03 3.13
C LYS A 386 -7.45 -12.79 3.15
N ASN A 387 -8.02 -11.62 2.90
CA ASN A 387 -7.30 -10.34 2.96
C ASN A 387 -6.85 -10.03 4.39
N TRP A 388 -7.75 -10.16 5.37
CA TRP A 388 -7.41 -10.00 6.79
C TRP A 388 -6.36 -11.00 7.26
N GLU A 389 -6.49 -12.28 6.91
CA GLU A 389 -5.52 -13.31 7.27
C GLU A 389 -4.13 -13.01 6.70
N SER A 390 -4.05 -12.55 5.45
CA SER A 390 -2.79 -12.13 4.83
C SER A 390 -2.18 -10.91 5.53
N ALA A 391 -3.01 -9.94 5.91
CA ALA A 391 -2.56 -8.74 6.61
C ALA A 391 -2.12 -9.04 8.06
N LEU A 392 -2.85 -9.87 8.81
CA LEU A 392 -2.46 -10.30 10.15
C LEU A 392 -1.12 -11.07 10.13
N ALA A 393 -0.92 -11.88 9.09
CA ALA A 393 0.31 -12.63 8.90
C ALA A 393 1.53 -11.76 8.57
N SER A 394 1.36 -10.46 8.26
CA SER A 394 2.48 -9.52 8.04
C SER A 394 2.75 -8.58 9.23
N ASP A 395 2.10 -8.79 10.38
CA ASP A 395 2.28 -8.01 11.63
C ASP A 395 2.43 -6.48 11.41
N PRO A 396 1.48 -5.82 10.72
CA PRO A 396 1.56 -4.41 10.46
C PRO A 396 1.38 -3.59 11.75
N ASP A 397 1.83 -2.34 11.69
CA ASP A 397 1.55 -1.37 12.75
C ASP A 397 0.07 -0.99 12.70
N TRP A 398 -0.47 -0.77 11.49
CA TRP A 398 -1.87 -0.41 11.27
C TRP A 398 -2.53 -1.25 10.18
N ILE A 399 -3.82 -1.54 10.35
CA ILE A 399 -4.67 -2.05 9.28
C ILE A 399 -5.49 -0.89 8.72
N LEU A 400 -5.56 -0.82 7.38
CA LEU A 400 -6.36 0.16 6.66
C LEU A 400 -7.51 -0.55 5.95
N ILE A 401 -8.74 -0.20 6.26
CA ILE A 401 -9.91 -0.75 5.56
C ILE A 401 -10.17 0.11 4.34
N THR A 402 -10.09 -0.51 3.18
CA THR A 402 -10.50 0.03 1.89
C THR A 402 -11.84 -0.60 1.53
N SER A 403 -12.96 0.04 1.80
CA SER A 403 -13.13 1.36 2.43
C SER A 403 -14.30 1.32 3.43
N PHE A 404 -14.50 2.37 4.22
CA PHE A 404 -15.76 2.50 4.95
C PHE A 404 -16.92 2.65 3.97
N ASN A 405 -16.86 3.63 3.05
CA ASN A 405 -18.00 4.01 2.21
C ASN A 405 -17.64 4.47 0.78
N GLU A 406 -16.67 3.86 0.10
CA GLU A 406 -16.42 4.14 -1.32
C GLU A 406 -17.37 3.34 -2.23
N TRP A 407 -18.62 3.80 -2.26
CA TRP A 407 -19.71 3.22 -3.00
C TRP A 407 -19.48 3.20 -4.51
N PHE A 408 -18.77 4.18 -5.10
CA PHE A 408 -18.52 4.15 -6.56
C PHE A 408 -17.61 3.00 -7.00
N GLU A 409 -16.80 2.47 -6.08
CA GLU A 409 -15.91 1.33 -6.32
C GLU A 409 -16.45 0.03 -5.74
N GLY A 410 -17.60 0.05 -5.06
CA GLY A 410 -18.17 -1.14 -4.43
C GLY A 410 -17.26 -1.76 -3.37
N THR A 411 -16.43 -0.97 -2.70
CA THR A 411 -15.46 -1.44 -1.68
C THR A 411 -15.94 -1.23 -0.25
N GLU A 412 -17.14 -0.68 -0.06
CA GLU A 412 -17.65 -0.27 1.24
C GLU A 412 -17.89 -1.43 2.21
N ILE A 413 -17.56 -1.20 3.48
CA ILE A 413 -18.01 -2.01 4.61
C ILE A 413 -19.22 -1.40 5.34
N GLU A 414 -19.60 -0.17 4.99
CA GLU A 414 -20.85 0.46 5.42
C GLU A 414 -22.03 -0.48 5.09
N PRO A 415 -23.00 -0.62 6.02
CA PRO A 415 -24.17 -1.45 5.79
C PRO A 415 -24.92 -1.11 4.50
N SER A 416 -25.24 -2.15 3.73
CA SER A 416 -26.00 -2.04 2.49
C SER A 416 -27.25 -2.90 2.53
N VAL A 417 -28.19 -2.68 1.61
CA VAL A 417 -29.37 -3.54 1.45
C VAL A 417 -28.96 -4.96 1.07
N GLU A 418 -27.91 -5.11 0.26
CA GLU A 418 -27.40 -6.39 -0.24
C GLU A 418 -26.67 -7.22 0.82
N TYR A 419 -25.96 -6.56 1.73
CA TYR A 419 -25.04 -7.24 2.66
C TYR A 419 -25.36 -7.05 4.15
N GLY A 420 -26.32 -6.18 4.49
CA GLY A 420 -26.61 -5.80 5.87
C GLY A 420 -25.34 -5.36 6.59
N ASP A 421 -25.16 -5.81 7.83
CA ASP A 421 -24.01 -5.47 8.67
C ASP A 421 -22.82 -6.46 8.56
N LEU A 422 -22.84 -7.38 7.59
CA LEU A 422 -21.88 -8.50 7.52
C LEU A 422 -20.43 -8.01 7.62
N TYR A 423 -20.05 -7.00 6.85
CA TYR A 423 -18.66 -6.52 6.80
C TYR A 423 -18.25 -5.74 8.04
N LEU A 424 -19.19 -5.11 8.76
CA LEU A 424 -18.92 -4.55 10.09
C LEU A 424 -18.64 -5.66 11.10
N ARG A 425 -19.42 -6.76 11.10
CA ARG A 425 -19.19 -7.90 12.01
C ARG A 425 -17.88 -8.63 11.72
N LEU A 426 -17.53 -8.79 10.44
CA LEU A 426 -16.23 -9.33 10.04
C LEU A 426 -15.08 -8.43 10.51
N THR A 427 -15.22 -7.12 10.32
CA THR A 427 -14.24 -6.14 10.79
C THR A 427 -14.08 -6.21 12.30
N ALA A 428 -15.18 -6.29 13.07
CA ALA A 428 -15.13 -6.43 14.53
C ALA A 428 -14.35 -7.67 14.98
N HIS A 429 -14.56 -8.80 14.31
CA HIS A 429 -13.85 -10.03 14.60
C HIS A 429 -12.34 -9.90 14.38
N TYR A 430 -11.91 -9.43 13.21
CA TYR A 430 -10.49 -9.36 12.87
C TYR A 430 -9.76 -8.18 13.54
N ALA A 431 -10.44 -7.04 13.75
CA ALA A 431 -9.89 -5.92 14.51
C ALA A 431 -9.55 -6.36 15.94
N LYS A 432 -10.40 -7.18 16.56
CA LYS A 432 -10.12 -7.79 17.87
C LYS A 432 -8.89 -8.70 17.81
N LEU A 433 -8.81 -9.62 16.85
CA LEU A 433 -7.64 -10.50 16.69
C LEU A 433 -6.35 -9.69 16.51
N PHE A 434 -6.38 -8.68 15.65
CA PHE A 434 -5.25 -7.80 15.37
C PHE A 434 -4.72 -7.13 16.65
N LYS A 435 -5.63 -6.49 17.40
CA LYS A 435 -5.29 -5.73 18.62
C LYS A 435 -4.84 -6.64 19.77
N GLU A 436 -5.36 -7.86 19.85
CA GLU A 436 -4.90 -8.88 20.81
C GLU A 436 -3.58 -9.55 20.39
N GLY A 437 -3.03 -9.21 19.21
CA GLY A 437 -1.81 -9.83 18.68
C GLY A 437 -1.99 -11.29 18.27
N LYS A 438 -3.23 -11.74 18.09
CA LYS A 438 -3.55 -13.09 17.62
C LYS A 438 -3.40 -13.15 16.10
N ARG A 439 -2.75 -14.20 15.62
CA ARG A 439 -2.43 -14.44 14.20
C ARG A 439 -2.98 -15.78 13.74
#